data_AF-A0A9E2VI77-F1
#
_entry.id   AF-A0A9E2VI77-F1
#
_cell.length_a   1.000
_cell.length_b   1.000
_cell.length_c   1.000
_cell.angle_alpha   90.00
_cell.angle_beta   90.00
_cell.angle_gamma   90.00
#
_symmetry.space_group_name_H-M   'P 1'
#
loop_
_entity.id
_entity.type
_entity.pdbx_description
1 polymer ?
#
loop_
_entity_poly.entity_id
_entity_poly.type
_entity_poly.pdbx_seq_one_letter_code
_entity_poly.pdbx_strand_id
1 'polypeptide(L)'
;MIAIGDTAPAWGHDYEALLARSPASEPEVDIAESDPYYFNLTSGTTGLPKSYVLTQFNNSSIGAFMDGFDLSRRDVVMTVFPMFGRVGFAWTLGAAMFGLKNVLMNFAPAERDLSSLRAVVYAGSMLPPTVRDQTMARLCPSLYDTTACRKPARWC
;
A
#
# COMPACT_ATOMS: atom_id res chain seq x y z
N MET A 1 -4.04 -18.40 -19.14
CA MET A 1 -3.19 -17.21 -18.87
C MET A 1 -3.91 -15.99 -19.44
N ILE A 2 -3.97 -14.89 -18.70
CA ILE A 2 -4.71 -13.67 -19.08
C ILE A 2 -3.70 -12.64 -19.62
N ALA A 3 -4.01 -12.00 -20.73
CA ALA A 3 -3.20 -10.95 -21.35
C ALA A 3 -3.84 -9.58 -21.11
N ILE A 4 -3.02 -8.61 -20.71
CA ILE A 4 -3.44 -7.21 -20.45
C ILE A 4 -2.79 -6.33 -21.53
N GLY A 5 -3.57 -5.47 -22.17
CA GLY A 5 -3.14 -4.57 -23.26
C GLY A 5 -3.91 -4.81 -24.56
N ASP A 6 -3.47 -4.16 -25.65
CA ASP A 6 -4.26 -4.04 -26.88
C ASP A 6 -4.41 -5.35 -27.68
N THR A 7 -3.52 -6.32 -27.49
CA THR A 7 -3.55 -7.59 -28.24
C THR A 7 -3.22 -8.78 -27.36
N ALA A 8 -4.17 -9.70 -27.23
CA ALA A 8 -3.93 -11.00 -26.62
C ALA A 8 -3.25 -11.96 -27.62
N PRO A 9 -2.19 -12.69 -27.21
CA PRO A 9 -1.63 -13.76 -28.03
C PRO A 9 -2.63 -14.90 -28.19
N ALA A 10 -2.50 -15.71 -29.24
CA ALA A 10 -3.46 -16.79 -29.55
C ALA A 10 -3.68 -17.82 -28.42
N TRP A 11 -2.69 -17.97 -27.52
CA TRP A 11 -2.77 -18.88 -26.37
C TRP A 11 -3.33 -18.23 -25.09
N GLY A 12 -3.53 -16.91 -25.10
CA GLY A 12 -3.97 -16.12 -23.95
C GLY A 12 -5.41 -15.65 -24.09
N HIS A 13 -6.07 -15.42 -22.96
CA HIS A 13 -7.37 -14.76 -22.94
C HIS A 13 -7.18 -13.24 -22.83
N ASP A 14 -7.89 -12.50 -23.66
CA ASP A 14 -7.96 -11.04 -23.59
C ASP A 14 -8.66 -10.58 -22.30
N TYR A 15 -8.01 -9.70 -21.54
CA TYR A 15 -8.50 -9.21 -20.25
C TYR A 15 -9.82 -8.44 -20.38
N GLU A 16 -9.91 -7.49 -21.31
CA GLU A 16 -11.09 -6.64 -21.48
C GLU A 16 -12.31 -7.45 -21.93
N ALA A 17 -12.11 -8.39 -22.85
CA ALA A 17 -13.16 -9.29 -23.30
C ALA A 17 -13.62 -10.26 -22.21
N LEU A 18 -12.73 -10.71 -21.32
CA LEU A 18 -13.12 -11.49 -20.13
C LEU A 18 -13.96 -10.63 -19.18
N LEU A 19 -13.48 -9.43 -18.84
CA LEU A 19 -14.16 -8.51 -17.92
C LEU A 19 -15.56 -8.14 -18.42
N ALA A 20 -15.71 -7.82 -19.71
CA ALA A 20 -16.99 -7.43 -20.30
C ALA A 20 -18.06 -8.54 -20.26
N ARG A 21 -17.65 -9.81 -20.13
CA ARG A 21 -18.58 -10.96 -20.03
C ARG A 21 -18.80 -11.43 -18.59
N SER A 22 -18.05 -10.90 -17.63
CA SER A 22 -18.19 -11.25 -16.22
C SER A 22 -19.41 -10.56 -15.59
N PRO A 23 -20.06 -11.21 -14.61
CA PRO A 23 -21.14 -10.57 -13.85
C PRO A 23 -20.60 -9.40 -13.04
N ALA A 24 -21.40 -8.34 -12.90
CA ALA A 24 -21.08 -7.19 -12.05
C ALA A 24 -21.33 -7.45 -10.56
N SER A 25 -22.06 -8.53 -10.23
CA SER A 25 -22.32 -8.94 -8.85
C SER A 25 -21.09 -9.59 -8.22
N GLU A 26 -20.90 -9.35 -6.93
CA GLU A 26 -19.89 -10.05 -6.14
C GLU A 26 -20.15 -11.57 -6.15
N PRO A 27 -19.11 -12.42 -6.30
CA PRO A 27 -19.29 -13.86 -6.22
C PRO A 27 -19.64 -14.30 -4.79
N GLU A 28 -20.62 -15.20 -4.67
CA GLU A 28 -20.97 -15.84 -3.40
C GLU A 28 -19.93 -16.93 -3.09
N VAL A 29 -18.91 -16.58 -2.31
CA VAL A 29 -17.86 -17.49 -1.86
C VAL A 29 -17.67 -17.31 -0.36
N ASP A 30 -17.66 -18.42 0.37
CA ASP A 30 -17.27 -18.44 1.77
C ASP A 30 -15.75 -18.32 1.89
N ILE A 31 -15.30 -17.33 2.67
CA ILE A 31 -13.89 -17.03 2.90
C ILE A 31 -13.58 -17.23 4.38
N ALA A 32 -12.62 -18.10 4.69
CA ALA A 32 -12.14 -18.30 6.04
C ALA A 32 -10.95 -17.37 6.36
N GLU A 33 -10.79 -17.04 7.64
CA GLU A 33 -9.67 -16.22 8.15
C GLU A 33 -8.28 -16.82 7.85
N SER A 34 -8.21 -18.15 7.71
CA SER A 34 -7.00 -18.89 7.36
C SER A 34 -6.68 -18.89 5.88
N ASP A 35 -7.59 -18.42 5.02
CA ASP A 35 -7.41 -18.52 3.58
C ASP A 35 -6.27 -17.62 3.09
N PRO A 36 -5.42 -18.11 2.16
CA PRO A 36 -4.39 -17.30 1.54
C PRO A 36 -5.00 -16.08 0.85
N TYR A 37 -4.48 -14.90 1.17
CA TYR A 37 -4.94 -13.64 0.60
C TYR A 37 -3.87 -12.97 -0.26
N TYR A 38 -2.62 -12.94 0.23
CA TYR A 38 -1.54 -12.21 -0.43
C TYR A 38 -0.27 -13.05 -0.54
N PHE A 39 0.19 -13.24 -1.77
CA PHE A 39 1.50 -13.81 -2.08
C PHE A 39 2.43 -12.66 -2.45
N ASN A 40 3.50 -12.49 -1.69
CA ASN A 40 4.46 -11.44 -1.97
C ASN A 40 5.85 -12.01 -2.18
N LEU A 41 6.37 -11.77 -3.38
CA LEU A 41 7.72 -12.14 -3.75
C LEU A 41 8.69 -11.10 -3.22
N THR A 42 9.73 -11.58 -2.57
CA THR A 42 10.84 -10.75 -2.11
C THR A 42 12.09 -11.12 -2.89
N SER A 43 12.92 -10.13 -3.18
CA SER A 43 14.14 -10.26 -3.99
C SER A 43 15.27 -11.00 -3.29
N GLY A 44 14.96 -11.95 -2.38
CA GLY A 44 15.86 -12.61 -1.45
C GLY A 44 17.32 -12.65 -1.90
N THR A 45 18.23 -12.15 -1.08
CA THR A 45 19.63 -11.87 -1.45
C THR A 45 20.49 -13.11 -1.76
N THR A 46 19.95 -14.32 -1.62
CA THR A 46 20.72 -15.58 -1.67
C THR A 46 20.07 -16.70 -2.50
N GLY A 47 19.27 -16.40 -3.53
CA GLY A 47 18.80 -17.43 -4.46
C GLY A 47 17.47 -17.11 -5.15
N LEU A 48 16.67 -18.16 -5.39
CA LEU A 48 15.34 -18.03 -6.00
C LEU A 48 14.44 -17.10 -5.17
N PRO A 49 13.59 -16.26 -5.80
CA PRO A 49 12.66 -15.39 -5.10
C PRO A 49 11.81 -16.18 -4.11
N LYS A 50 11.80 -15.74 -2.84
CA LYS A 50 10.98 -16.35 -1.80
C LYS A 50 9.65 -15.60 -1.74
N SER A 51 8.55 -16.34 -1.80
CA SER A 51 7.23 -15.83 -1.48
C SER A 51 6.95 -16.05 0.00
N TYR A 52 6.47 -15.02 0.68
CA TYR A 52 5.68 -15.25 1.89
C TYR A 52 4.19 -15.17 1.54
N VAL A 53 3.37 -15.83 2.36
CA VAL A 53 1.92 -15.87 2.22
C VAL A 53 1.32 -15.21 3.44
N LEU A 54 0.39 -14.30 3.23
CA LEU A 54 -0.45 -13.76 4.30
C LEU A 54 -1.87 -14.27 4.13
N THR A 55 -2.46 -14.70 5.23
CA THR A 55 -3.87 -15.07 5.28
C THR A 55 -4.76 -13.83 5.35
N GLN A 56 -6.08 -14.04 5.21
CA GLN A 56 -7.09 -13.02 5.52
C GLN A 56 -6.88 -12.42 6.91
N PHE A 57 -6.70 -13.27 7.94
CA PHE A 57 -6.42 -12.84 9.31
C PHE A 57 -5.17 -11.98 9.42
N ASN A 58 -4.08 -12.33 8.74
CA ASN A 58 -2.87 -11.50 8.80
C ASN A 58 -3.10 -10.11 8.17
N ASN A 59 -3.91 -10.03 7.12
CA ASN A 59 -4.20 -8.76 6.45
C ASN A 59 -5.23 -7.90 7.16
N SER A 60 -6.11 -8.47 8.00
CA SER A 60 -7.04 -7.67 8.82
C SER A 60 -6.33 -6.69 9.75
N SER A 61 -5.07 -7.01 10.15
CA SER A 61 -4.22 -6.12 10.95
C SER A 61 -3.90 -4.76 10.31
N ILE A 62 -4.11 -4.61 8.98
CA ILE A 62 -3.99 -3.32 8.28
C ILE A 62 -4.96 -2.29 8.88
N GLY A 63 -6.13 -2.73 9.35
CA GLY A 63 -7.08 -1.88 10.08
C GLY A 63 -6.41 -1.16 11.26
N ALA A 64 -5.91 -1.95 12.21
CA ALA A 64 -5.25 -1.45 13.40
C ALA A 64 -3.99 -0.61 13.09
N PHE A 65 -3.26 -0.92 12.00
CA PHE A 65 -2.14 -0.10 11.55
C PHE A 65 -2.60 1.31 11.14
N MET A 66 -3.68 1.42 10.38
CA MET A 66 -4.21 2.70 9.91
C MET A 66 -4.76 3.56 11.05
N ASP A 67 -5.36 2.95 12.08
CA ASP A 67 -5.83 3.65 13.28
C ASP A 67 -4.71 4.42 14.00
N GLY A 68 -3.45 4.01 13.83
CA GLY A 68 -2.29 4.69 14.40
C GLY A 68 -1.97 6.06 13.80
N PHE A 69 -2.58 6.43 12.67
CA PHE A 69 -2.26 7.65 11.91
C PHE A 69 -3.30 8.77 12.02
N ASP A 70 -4.34 8.60 12.85
CA ASP A 70 -5.43 9.59 13.03
C ASP A 70 -6.03 10.05 11.68
N LEU A 71 -6.32 9.08 10.81
CA LEU A 71 -6.85 9.32 9.47
C LEU A 71 -8.38 9.47 9.51
N SER A 72 -8.89 10.36 8.66
CA SER A 72 -10.33 10.58 8.45
C SER A 72 -10.68 10.51 6.97
N ARG A 73 -11.97 10.29 6.64
CA ARG A 73 -12.47 10.27 5.25
C ARG A 73 -12.22 11.55 4.44
N ARG A 74 -11.82 12.66 5.10
CA ARG A 74 -11.45 13.91 4.44
C ARG A 74 -10.01 13.90 3.93
N ASP A 75 -9.24 12.88 4.29
CA ASP A 75 -7.84 12.78 3.97
C ASP A 75 -7.60 12.17 2.61
N VAL A 76 -6.48 12.58 2.02
CA VAL A 76 -5.97 12.04 0.77
C VAL A 76 -4.64 11.37 1.07
N VAL A 77 -4.57 10.06 0.83
CA VAL A 77 -3.33 9.28 0.93
C VAL A 77 -2.67 9.28 -0.45
N MET A 78 -1.37 9.52 -0.47
CA MET A 78 -0.56 9.46 -1.68
C MET A 78 0.36 8.25 -1.59
N THR A 79 0.04 7.19 -2.34
CA THR A 79 0.84 5.96 -2.35
C THR A 79 1.86 6.04 -3.47
N VAL A 80 3.12 6.21 -3.07
CA VAL A 80 4.28 6.35 -3.98
C VAL A 80 5.04 5.03 -4.18
N PHE A 81 4.68 4.01 -3.41
CA PHE A 81 5.27 2.68 -3.51
C PHE A 81 4.49 1.83 -4.51
N PRO A 82 5.16 0.99 -5.31
CA PRO A 82 4.47 0.06 -6.20
C PRO A 82 3.53 -0.88 -5.41
N MET A 83 2.31 -1.05 -5.91
CA MET A 83 1.28 -1.88 -5.25
C MET A 83 1.66 -3.35 -5.10
N PHE A 84 2.56 -3.88 -5.94
CA PHE A 84 3.03 -5.26 -5.82
C PHE A 84 3.96 -5.50 -4.62
N GLY A 85 4.45 -4.44 -3.96
CA GLY A 85 5.24 -4.52 -2.73
C GLY A 85 4.36 -4.44 -1.48
N ARG A 86 4.82 -4.97 -0.34
CA ARG A 86 4.04 -4.98 0.92
C ARG A 86 3.53 -3.61 1.34
N VAL A 87 4.38 -2.59 1.25
CA VAL A 87 4.06 -1.22 1.69
C VAL A 87 3.01 -0.60 0.78
N GLY A 88 3.21 -0.67 -0.55
CA GLY A 88 2.23 -0.14 -1.51
C GLY A 88 0.88 -0.85 -1.41
N PHE A 89 0.91 -2.19 -1.27
CA PHE A 89 -0.28 -2.99 -1.02
C PHE A 89 -1.04 -2.55 0.24
N ALA A 90 -0.36 -2.45 1.39
CA ALA A 90 -0.99 -2.13 2.67
C ALA A 90 -1.62 -0.72 2.68
N TRP A 91 -0.95 0.28 2.12
CA TRP A 91 -1.51 1.64 2.00
C TRP A 91 -2.67 1.71 1.00
N THR A 92 -2.62 0.94 -0.08
CA THR A 92 -3.72 0.91 -1.05
C THR A 92 -4.95 0.23 -0.49
N LEU A 93 -4.79 -0.95 0.12
CA LEU A 93 -5.88 -1.66 0.75
C LEU A 93 -6.44 -0.86 1.93
N GLY A 94 -5.59 -0.33 2.80
CA GLY A 94 -6.04 0.46 3.94
C GLY A 94 -6.81 1.70 3.51
N ALA A 95 -6.36 2.43 2.48
CA ALA A 95 -7.14 3.54 1.96
C ALA A 95 -8.52 3.10 1.46
N ALA A 96 -8.63 1.96 0.78
CA ALA A 96 -9.91 1.41 0.35
C ALA A 96 -10.81 1.03 1.55
N MET A 97 -10.26 0.31 2.54
CA MET A 97 -10.99 -0.14 3.74
C MET A 97 -11.57 1.02 4.55
N PHE A 98 -10.81 2.11 4.70
CA PHE A 98 -11.25 3.29 5.45
C PHE A 98 -12.01 4.31 4.58
N GLY A 99 -12.16 4.04 3.27
CA GLY A 99 -12.78 4.93 2.30
C GLY A 99 -12.07 6.27 2.17
N LEU A 100 -10.74 6.25 2.22
CA LEU A 100 -9.86 7.37 1.96
C LEU A 100 -9.63 7.52 0.46
N LYS A 101 -9.45 8.76 0.01
CA LYS A 101 -8.99 8.99 -1.37
C LYS A 101 -7.53 8.56 -1.48
N ASN A 102 -7.22 7.62 -2.37
CA ASN A 102 -5.84 7.20 -2.63
C ASN A 102 -5.37 7.69 -4.01
N VAL A 103 -4.29 8.46 -4.04
CA VAL A 103 -3.58 8.86 -5.26
C VAL A 103 -2.39 7.93 -5.43
N LEU A 104 -2.49 7.02 -6.41
CA LEU A 104 -1.40 6.15 -6.82
C LEU A 104 -0.51 6.91 -7.81
N MET A 105 0.77 7.08 -7.49
CA MET A 105 1.67 7.80 -8.39
C MET A 105 3.08 7.19 -8.43
N ASN A 106 3.72 7.31 -9.59
CA ASN A 106 5.15 7.16 -9.69
C ASN A 106 5.80 8.48 -9.23
N PHE A 107 6.52 8.47 -8.11
CA PHE A 107 6.89 9.70 -7.42
C PHE A 107 8.12 10.38 -8.02
N ALA A 108 7.91 11.59 -8.54
CA ALA A 108 8.95 12.51 -8.99
C ALA A 108 8.82 13.83 -8.18
N PRO A 109 9.49 13.95 -7.01
CA PRO A 109 9.26 15.04 -6.06
C PRO A 109 9.63 16.43 -6.58
N ALA A 110 10.63 16.51 -7.47
CA ALA A 110 11.15 17.79 -7.97
C ALA A 110 10.12 18.59 -8.81
N GLU A 111 9.03 17.95 -9.23
CA GLU A 111 8.06 18.51 -10.16
C GLU A 111 6.71 18.83 -9.50
N ARG A 112 6.59 18.71 -8.17
CA ARG A 112 5.30 18.76 -7.47
C ARG A 112 5.29 19.77 -6.33
N ASP A 113 4.17 20.48 -6.23
CA ASP A 113 3.86 21.28 -5.06
C ASP A 113 3.43 20.38 -3.90
N LEU A 114 4.21 20.41 -2.81
CA LEU A 114 3.97 19.64 -1.59
C LEU A 114 3.48 20.52 -0.44
N SER A 115 3.11 21.78 -0.71
CA SER A 115 2.68 22.75 0.31
C SER A 115 1.44 22.31 1.11
N SER A 116 0.57 21.48 0.52
CA SER A 116 -0.61 20.92 1.17
C SER A 116 -0.35 19.62 1.93
N LEU A 117 0.90 19.14 1.98
CA LEU A 117 1.25 17.87 2.60
C LEU A 117 1.17 17.98 4.12
N ARG A 118 0.17 17.32 4.72
CA ARG A 118 0.00 17.32 6.17
C ARG A 118 0.95 16.38 6.89
N ALA A 119 1.27 15.24 6.29
CA ALA A 119 2.11 14.22 6.89
C ALA A 119 2.89 13.45 5.83
N VAL A 120 4.11 13.04 6.19
CA VAL A 120 4.91 12.08 5.43
C VAL A 120 5.01 10.81 6.25
N VAL A 121 4.68 9.67 5.64
CA VAL A 121 4.99 8.36 6.24
C VAL A 121 6.19 7.77 5.55
N TYR A 122 7.23 7.53 6.32
CA TYR A 122 8.43 6.86 5.88
C TYR A 122 8.41 5.40 6.33
N ALA A 123 8.41 4.51 5.35
CA ALA A 123 8.44 3.06 5.53
C ALA A 123 9.76 2.53 4.95
N GLY A 124 10.78 2.40 5.81
CA GLY A 124 12.13 2.00 5.47
C GLY A 124 12.99 1.95 6.73
N SER A 125 14.31 1.76 6.63
CA SER A 125 15.20 1.80 7.80
C SER A 125 15.20 3.17 8.49
N MET A 126 15.30 3.21 9.82
CA MET A 126 15.37 4.45 10.62
C MET A 126 16.11 5.58 9.90
N LEU A 127 15.45 6.73 9.74
CA LEU A 127 16.06 7.88 9.11
C LEU A 127 17.19 8.44 9.99
N PRO A 128 18.38 8.72 9.44
CA PRO A 128 19.40 9.47 10.16
C PRO A 128 18.82 10.80 10.67
N PRO A 129 19.16 11.25 11.90
CA PRO A 129 18.57 12.46 12.49
C PRO A 129 18.65 13.69 11.58
N THR A 130 19.78 13.87 10.90
CA THR A 130 20.00 14.98 9.96
C THR A 130 19.02 14.95 8.78
N VAL A 131 18.74 13.77 8.21
CA VAL A 131 17.80 13.60 7.09
C VAL A 131 16.38 13.79 7.57
N ARG A 132 16.04 13.26 8.75
CA ARG A 132 14.74 13.45 9.38
C ARG A 132 14.45 14.93 9.61
N ASP A 133 15.38 15.65 10.23
CA ASP A 133 15.21 17.07 10.57
C ASP A 133 15.14 17.95 9.30
N GLN A 134 15.94 17.64 8.28
CA GLN A 134 15.84 18.29 6.97
C GLN A 134 14.50 18.02 6.26
N THR A 135 14.00 16.79 6.36
CA THR A 135 12.70 16.41 5.79
C THR A 135 11.57 17.16 6.49
N MET A 136 11.63 17.25 7.83
CA MET A 136 10.65 18.01 8.62
C MET A 136 10.67 19.50 8.28
N ALA A 137 11.87 20.08 8.11
CA ALA A 137 12.04 21.49 7.81
C ALA A 137 11.63 21.85 6.36
N ARG A 138 11.79 20.94 5.40
CA ARG A 138 11.56 21.22 3.96
C ARG A 138 10.22 20.74 3.43
N LEU A 139 9.66 19.66 3.98
CA LEU A 139 8.44 19.04 3.47
C LEU A 139 7.26 19.23 4.41
N CYS A 140 7.29 18.60 5.59
CA CYS A 140 6.25 18.79 6.59
C CYS A 140 6.73 18.41 8.00
N PRO A 141 6.27 19.09 9.06
CA PRO A 141 6.68 18.79 10.43
C PRO A 141 6.16 17.44 10.95
N SER A 142 5.11 16.87 10.34
CA SER A 142 4.54 15.58 10.76
C SER A 142 5.12 14.41 9.96
N LEU A 143 6.32 13.98 10.35
CA LEU A 143 6.99 12.81 9.77
C LEU A 143 6.78 11.58 10.66
N TYR A 144 6.08 10.58 10.13
CA TYR A 144 5.87 9.28 10.77
C TYR A 144 6.90 8.28 10.27
N ASP A 145 7.76 7.79 11.16
CA ASP A 145 8.70 6.70 10.87
C ASP A 145 8.11 5.39 11.42
N THR A 146 7.73 4.48 10.54
CA THR A 146 7.12 3.20 10.94
C THR A 146 8.11 2.24 11.59
N THR A 147 9.41 2.49 11.47
CA THR A 147 10.46 1.70 12.15
C THR A 147 10.86 2.27 13.48
N ALA A 148 10.70 3.57 13.66
CA ALA A 148 10.97 4.25 14.93
C ALA A 148 9.75 4.26 15.86
N CYS A 149 8.85 3.27 15.78
CA CYS A 149 7.62 3.17 16.57
C CYS A 149 7.92 3.27 18.08
N ARG A 150 8.02 4.50 18.58
CA ARG A 150 7.91 4.86 19.98
C ARG A 150 6.42 4.98 20.21
N LYS A 151 5.91 4.18 21.14
CA LYS A 151 4.51 4.20 21.59
C LYS A 151 4.01 5.66 21.63
N PRO A 152 2.89 6.00 20.97
CA PRO A 152 2.33 7.34 21.07
C PRO A 152 2.04 7.65 22.55
N ALA A 153 2.38 8.86 22.97
CA ALA A 153 2.27 9.34 24.36
C ALA A 153 0.83 9.38 24.91
N ARG A 154 -0.17 8.93 24.14
CA ARG A 154 -1.58 8.84 24.54
C ARG A 154 -1.93 7.57 25.32
N TRP A 155 -0.94 6.70 25.57
CA TRP A 155 -1.11 5.45 26.35
C TRP A 155 -0.13 5.35 27.53
N CYS A 156 0.18 6.48 28.15
CA CYS A 156 0.78 6.58 29.49
C CYS A 156 -0.26 7.13 30.47
#